data_AF-A0A2V2S4X3-F1
#
_entry.id   AF-A0A2V2S4X3-F1
#
_cell.length_a   1.000
_cell.length_b   1.000
_cell.length_c   1.000
_cell.angle_alpha   90.00
_cell.angle_beta   90.00
_cell.angle_gamma   90.00
#
_symmetry.space_group_name_H-M   'P 1'
#
loop_
_entity.id
_entity.type
_entity.pdbx_description
1 polymer ?
#
loop_
_entity_poly.entity_id
_entity_poly.type
_entity_poly.pdbx_seq_one_letter_code
_entity_poly.pdbx_strand_id
1 'polypeptide(L)'
;KSKVQSPKSKVQSPKSKVQSPKSKVGRGSSAERCGAQKWASVRGRNGADRIVNFNSRFLFSMTVRRGFELSSFAKRISVGKTVQRTTTGRGALPLGRNDDRGEGARIPPSSISCPLRQVTPTEEQSVSKEVDSASHFGASMAGKVAQVSNLLYRRFPIGRSSERRNTASSQAGSTAIQQIGNLRYEQGPAIDFSRSFMPEELTPFYYAPAYKVLTEAQHLRYNQINALYFNEQTLFFEKTFARNILGYFLGASPSKKLEAGLRQFMFEEEKHSAMFRRLNQICAPAIYEKGDFHFIQVPRAAARILDFISKRPARFCFLLWLMHLQEERAIYFGRTFLKHAERLEPHFVEAQRAHLADEIGHVRWDEQLVDWVWPNTGRLLRRFNTWIFGWMINEYFSTPKRSAVRVIAALVAEFAELQPRQGEFCCQLRALGTDLAYRRSLYCSENAAKTFRRFDRWPEFRALKRAMPGYVPGANA
;
A
#
# COMPACT_ATOMS: atom_id res chain seq x y z
N LYS A 1 -15.49 -19.81 -63.24
CA LYS A 1 -16.90 -19.93 -62.79
C LYS A 1 -17.03 -21.17 -61.91
N SER A 2 -16.91 -21.04 -60.60
CA SER A 2 -17.23 -22.09 -59.64
C SER A 2 -17.96 -21.43 -58.47
N LYS A 3 -19.22 -21.85 -58.28
CA LYS A 3 -20.20 -21.23 -57.38
C LYS A 3 -20.25 -22.13 -56.14
N VAL A 4 -19.63 -21.68 -55.04
CA VAL A 4 -19.66 -22.40 -53.76
C VAL A 4 -20.94 -21.99 -53.02
N GLN A 5 -21.83 -22.94 -52.80
CA GLN A 5 -23.03 -22.78 -51.98
C GLN A 5 -22.74 -23.25 -50.54
N SER A 6 -22.99 -22.38 -49.57
CA SER A 6 -22.96 -22.71 -48.14
C SER A 6 -24.30 -23.31 -47.70
N PRO A 7 -24.31 -24.29 -46.76
CA PRO A 7 -25.54 -24.94 -46.33
C PRO A 7 -26.31 -24.09 -45.31
N LYS A 8 -27.63 -24.00 -45.50
CA LYS A 8 -28.58 -23.40 -44.55
C LYS A 8 -28.87 -24.40 -43.42
N SER A 9 -28.44 -24.09 -42.21
CA SER A 9 -28.87 -24.79 -41.00
C SER A 9 -30.18 -24.16 -40.47
N LYS A 10 -31.29 -24.91 -40.57
CA LYS A 10 -32.53 -24.63 -39.82
C LYS A 10 -32.35 -25.15 -38.39
N VAL A 11 -32.31 -24.25 -37.41
CA VAL A 11 -32.39 -24.61 -35.99
C VAL A 11 -33.83 -24.38 -35.54
N GLN A 12 -34.51 -25.48 -35.19
CA GLN A 12 -35.82 -25.47 -34.55
C GLN A 12 -35.63 -25.49 -33.03
N SER A 13 -36.05 -24.43 -32.35
CA SER A 13 -36.05 -24.39 -30.88
C SER A 13 -37.27 -25.14 -30.32
N PRO A 14 -37.12 -25.96 -29.26
CA PRO A 14 -38.26 -26.60 -28.61
C PRO A 14 -39.05 -25.61 -27.75
N LYS A 15 -40.38 -25.61 -27.92
CA LYS A 15 -41.33 -24.91 -27.04
C LYS A 15 -41.47 -25.69 -25.73
N SER A 16 -40.93 -25.17 -24.64
CA SER A 16 -41.23 -25.65 -23.28
C SER A 16 -42.48 -24.92 -22.73
N LYS A 17 -43.60 -25.64 -22.64
CA LYS A 17 -44.76 -25.27 -21.81
C LYS A 17 -44.41 -25.60 -20.35
N VAL A 18 -44.27 -24.58 -19.51
CA VAL A 18 -44.23 -24.74 -18.05
C VAL A 18 -45.58 -24.29 -17.50
N GLN A 19 -46.35 -25.26 -16.99
CA GLN A 19 -47.54 -25.03 -16.18
C GLN A 19 -47.11 -24.91 -14.71
N SER A 20 -47.31 -23.74 -14.12
CA SER A 20 -47.17 -23.55 -12.67
C SER A 20 -48.46 -23.98 -11.95
N PRO A 21 -48.39 -24.75 -10.86
CA PRO A 21 -49.57 -25.08 -10.07
C PRO A 21 -50.01 -23.89 -9.21
N LYS A 22 -51.31 -23.59 -9.27
CA LYS A 22 -52.00 -22.65 -8.36
C LYS A 22 -52.10 -23.27 -6.97
N SER A 23 -51.39 -22.72 -5.99
CA SER A 23 -51.66 -23.00 -4.57
C SER A 23 -52.65 -21.97 -4.01
N LYS A 24 -53.90 -22.42 -3.82
CA LYS A 24 -54.88 -21.81 -2.90
C LYS A 24 -54.35 -21.94 -1.47
N VAL A 25 -54.17 -20.83 -0.76
CA VAL A 25 -54.03 -20.83 0.69
C VAL A 25 -55.22 -20.09 1.28
N GLY A 26 -56.04 -20.85 2.01
CA GLY A 26 -57.23 -20.37 2.71
C GLY A 26 -56.87 -19.60 3.96
N ARG A 27 -57.74 -18.64 4.30
CA ARG A 27 -57.76 -17.94 5.58
C ARG A 27 -58.08 -18.92 6.71
N GLY A 28 -57.29 -18.87 7.77
CA GLY A 28 -57.58 -19.48 9.06
C GLY A 28 -57.14 -18.54 10.17
N SER A 29 -58.13 -17.87 10.77
CA SER A 29 -58.03 -17.08 11.99
C SER A 29 -57.89 -18.02 13.18
N SER A 30 -56.93 -17.78 14.08
CA SER A 30 -57.02 -18.11 15.51
C SER A 30 -55.93 -17.33 16.25
N ALA A 31 -56.39 -16.55 17.22
CA ALA A 31 -55.59 -15.73 18.10
C ALA A 31 -54.97 -16.58 19.20
N GLU A 32 -53.71 -16.37 19.55
CA GLU A 32 -53.26 -16.51 20.93
C GLU A 32 -51.99 -15.71 21.23
N ARG A 33 -51.94 -15.25 22.48
CA ARG A 33 -51.14 -14.17 23.04
C ARG A 33 -49.66 -14.55 23.17
N CYS A 34 -48.76 -13.62 22.87
CA CYS A 34 -47.65 -13.32 23.79
C CYS A 34 -46.98 -11.96 23.53
N GLY A 35 -47.03 -11.09 24.54
CA GLY A 35 -45.94 -10.19 24.94
C GLY A 35 -45.37 -9.19 23.95
N ALA A 36 -46.07 -8.08 23.71
CA ALA A 36 -45.44 -6.84 23.26
C ALA A 36 -44.65 -6.19 24.40
N GLN A 37 -43.32 -6.11 24.26
CA GLN A 37 -42.50 -5.17 25.04
C GLN A 37 -41.79 -4.19 24.10
N LYS A 38 -42.33 -2.97 24.10
CA LYS A 38 -41.64 -1.74 23.71
C LYS A 38 -40.28 -1.69 24.39
N TRP A 39 -39.20 -1.54 23.61
CA TRP A 39 -37.96 -0.97 24.13
C TRP A 39 -37.88 0.50 23.72
N ALA A 40 -38.22 1.32 24.70
CA ALA A 40 -37.96 2.74 24.72
C ALA A 40 -36.45 3.00 24.81
N SER A 41 -36.06 4.11 24.19
CA SER A 41 -34.81 4.84 24.37
C SER A 41 -34.29 4.82 25.81
N VAL A 42 -33.10 4.24 26.02
CA VAL A 42 -32.28 4.47 27.21
C VAL A 42 -31.00 5.20 26.78
N ARG A 43 -30.93 6.47 27.16
CA ARG A 43 -29.67 7.22 27.30
C ARG A 43 -28.91 6.69 28.52
N GLY A 44 -27.60 6.52 28.36
CA GLY A 44 -26.64 6.68 29.45
C GLY A 44 -25.77 5.46 29.75
N ARG A 45 -24.53 5.45 29.22
CA ARG A 45 -23.31 5.73 30.00
C ARG A 45 -22.07 5.56 29.11
N ASN A 46 -21.21 6.56 29.19
CA ASN A 46 -19.98 6.69 28.42
C ASN A 46 -18.95 5.65 28.86
N GLY A 47 -18.67 4.68 28.01
CA GLY A 47 -17.42 3.91 28.01
C GLY A 47 -16.45 4.56 27.03
N ALA A 48 -15.77 5.62 27.47
CA ALA A 48 -14.68 6.22 26.70
C ALA A 48 -13.39 5.46 26.99
N ASP A 49 -13.17 4.39 26.23
CA ASP A 49 -11.87 3.74 26.16
C ASP A 49 -10.82 4.70 25.61
N ARG A 50 -9.63 4.59 26.20
CA ARG A 50 -8.43 5.38 25.99
C ARG A 50 -8.07 5.57 24.52
N ILE A 51 -8.31 6.76 23.97
CA ILE A 51 -7.55 7.26 22.82
C ILE A 51 -6.26 7.89 23.36
N VAL A 52 -5.20 7.08 23.43
CA VAL A 52 -3.84 7.59 23.58
C VAL A 52 -3.44 8.27 22.27
N ASN A 53 -3.05 9.54 22.38
CA ASN A 53 -2.53 10.39 21.32
C ASN A 53 -1.50 9.69 20.41
N PHE A 54 -1.76 9.67 19.10
CA PHE A 54 -0.87 9.14 18.05
C PHE A 54 0.45 9.92 17.91
N ASN A 55 0.48 11.20 18.31
CA ASN A 55 1.69 12.03 18.24
C ASN A 55 2.78 11.60 19.21
N SER A 56 2.43 10.98 20.36
CA SER A 56 3.44 10.53 21.31
C SER A 56 4.18 9.31 20.79
N ARG A 57 3.55 8.32 20.15
CA ARG A 57 4.26 7.11 19.68
C ARG A 57 5.26 7.37 18.55
N PHE A 58 5.01 8.31 17.63
CA PHE A 58 5.96 8.66 16.57
C PHE A 58 7.22 9.34 17.13
N LEU A 59 7.07 10.28 18.05
CA LEU A 59 8.19 10.98 18.70
C LEU A 59 8.84 10.12 19.81
N PHE A 60 8.06 9.39 20.60
CA PHE A 60 8.53 8.51 21.68
C PHE A 60 9.25 7.27 21.13
N SER A 61 8.82 6.70 19.99
CA SER A 61 9.59 5.65 19.32
C SER A 61 10.90 6.16 18.71
N MET A 62 11.00 7.46 18.39
CA MET A 62 12.27 8.09 17.99
C MET A 62 13.23 8.24 19.18
N THR A 63 12.70 8.51 20.38
CA THR A 63 13.53 8.74 21.58
C THR A 63 13.94 7.45 22.30
N VAL A 64 13.09 6.42 22.35
CA VAL A 64 13.26 5.29 23.29
C VAL A 64 14.09 4.12 22.74
N ARG A 65 14.28 3.97 21.42
CA ARG A 65 14.96 2.77 20.86
C ARG A 65 16.46 2.90 20.58
N ARG A 66 17.02 4.10 20.59
CA ARG A 66 18.46 4.39 20.66
C ARG A 66 18.58 5.80 21.20
N GLY A 67 19.38 6.04 22.24
CA GLY A 67 19.63 7.37 22.81
C GLY A 67 20.21 8.34 21.77
N PHE A 68 19.35 8.87 20.90
CA PHE A 68 19.68 9.78 19.82
C PHE A 68 19.06 11.12 20.20
N GLU A 69 19.88 11.97 20.84
CA GLU A 69 19.47 13.31 21.21
C GLU A 69 19.28 14.19 19.97
N LEU A 70 18.03 14.34 19.53
CA LEU A 70 17.59 15.25 18.47
C LEU A 70 17.95 16.73 18.76
N SER A 71 18.22 17.09 20.02
CA SER A 71 18.65 18.43 20.47
C SER A 71 19.96 18.88 19.80
N SER A 72 20.88 17.95 19.56
CA SER A 72 22.21 18.22 19.01
C SER A 72 22.21 18.41 17.49
N PHE A 73 21.20 17.88 16.79
CA PHE A 73 21.10 17.94 15.33
C PHE A 73 20.45 19.27 14.85
N ALA A 74 19.47 19.79 15.59
CA ALA A 74 18.85 21.08 15.28
C ALA A 74 19.83 22.27 15.46
N LYS A 75 20.77 22.16 16.41
CA LYS A 75 21.75 23.21 16.70
C LYS A 75 22.89 23.30 15.67
N ARG A 76 23.22 22.20 14.97
CA ARG A 76 24.26 22.17 13.92
C ARG A 76 23.80 22.57 12.52
N ILE A 77 22.50 22.60 12.24
CA ILE A 77 21.96 23.05 10.94
C ILE A 77 21.81 24.59 10.88
N SER A 78 21.85 25.28 12.03
CA SER A 78 21.67 26.73 12.11
C SER A 78 22.97 27.55 11.99
N VAL A 79 24.15 26.94 11.94
CA VAL A 79 25.44 27.66 11.83
C VAL A 79 26.23 27.08 10.67
N GLY A 80 26.13 27.75 9.52
CA GLY A 80 26.78 27.33 8.29
C GLY A 80 26.59 28.35 7.17
N LYS A 81 26.94 29.62 7.43
CA LYS A 81 27.21 30.60 6.38
C LYS A 81 28.47 31.37 6.75
N THR A 82 29.27 31.64 5.72
CA THR A 82 30.47 32.49 5.65
C THR A 82 31.80 31.76 5.83
N VAL A 83 32.37 31.29 4.72
CA VAL A 83 33.82 31.40 4.47
C VAL A 83 34.01 31.83 3.01
N GLN A 84 34.82 32.87 2.84
CA GLN A 84 35.11 33.60 1.62
C GLN A 84 36.01 32.83 0.66
N ARG A 85 35.86 33.16 -0.63
CA ARG A 85 36.81 32.93 -1.71
C ARG A 85 38.18 33.55 -1.37
N THR A 86 39.24 32.79 -1.61
CA THR A 86 40.53 33.34 -2.03
C THR A 86 41.04 32.59 -3.26
N THR A 87 41.44 33.37 -4.24
CA THR A 87 42.04 33.02 -5.53
C THR A 87 43.55 33.25 -5.47
N THR A 88 44.34 32.28 -5.90
CA THR A 88 45.69 32.33 -6.53
C THR A 88 46.17 30.86 -6.60
N GLY A 89 46.92 30.33 -7.55
CA GLY A 89 47.66 30.80 -8.71
C GLY A 89 48.34 29.57 -9.37
N ARG A 90 48.89 29.78 -10.56
CA ARG A 90 49.46 28.84 -11.55
C ARG A 90 50.53 27.83 -11.05
N GLY A 91 50.69 26.74 -11.83
CA GLY A 91 51.92 25.95 -12.00
C GLY A 91 51.59 24.56 -12.59
N ALA A 92 51.59 24.40 -13.92
CA ALA A 92 52.69 23.87 -14.75
C ALA A 92 52.87 22.34 -14.70
N LEU A 93 52.73 21.72 -15.88
CA LEU A 93 53.02 20.32 -16.23
C LEU A 93 54.50 19.95 -15.97
N PRO A 94 54.85 18.65 -15.96
CA PRO A 94 55.33 18.08 -17.22
C PRO A 94 54.84 16.65 -17.53
N LEU A 95 54.97 16.37 -18.82
CA LEU A 95 54.83 15.10 -19.52
C LEU A 95 55.75 14.01 -18.97
N GLY A 96 55.26 12.77 -18.95
CA GLY A 96 56.06 11.55 -18.83
C GLY A 96 55.40 10.46 -19.69
N ARG A 97 56.14 10.04 -20.72
CA ARG A 97 55.77 9.08 -21.77
C ARG A 97 56.49 7.74 -21.50
N ASN A 98 56.07 6.72 -22.25
CA ASN A 98 56.68 5.40 -22.48
C ASN A 98 56.21 4.31 -21.50
N ASP A 99 56.08 3.04 -21.88
CA ASP A 99 55.94 2.33 -23.15
C ASP A 99 55.58 0.87 -22.75
N ASP A 100 54.81 0.19 -23.61
CA ASP A 100 54.87 -1.21 -24.03
C ASP A 100 55.14 -2.42 -23.10
N ARG A 101 54.51 -3.51 -23.57
CA ARG A 101 54.69 -4.97 -23.30
C ARG A 101 53.86 -5.52 -22.13
N GLY A 102 53.17 -6.65 -22.25
CA GLY A 102 53.07 -7.66 -23.31
C GLY A 102 52.11 -8.78 -22.85
N GLU A 103 51.76 -9.66 -23.79
CA GLU A 103 51.44 -11.10 -23.68
C GLU A 103 51.12 -11.66 -22.27
N GLY A 104 49.99 -12.29 -22.00
CA GLY A 104 49.47 -13.48 -22.67
C GLY A 104 49.53 -14.66 -21.69
N ALA A 105 48.38 -15.16 -21.20
CA ALA A 105 48.25 -16.51 -20.66
C ALA A 105 46.76 -16.90 -20.47
N ARG A 106 46.33 -17.88 -21.26
CA ARG A 106 45.12 -18.69 -21.02
C ARG A 106 45.45 -19.75 -19.97
N ILE A 107 44.59 -19.94 -18.97
CA ILE A 107 44.50 -21.16 -18.15
C ILE A 107 43.00 -21.46 -17.89
N PRO A 108 42.56 -22.74 -17.91
CA PRO A 108 41.18 -23.17 -18.20
C PRO A 108 40.27 -23.26 -16.95
N PRO A 109 38.95 -23.52 -17.11
CA PRO A 109 38.02 -23.52 -15.99
C PRO A 109 38.10 -24.82 -15.18
N SER A 110 38.34 -24.69 -13.88
CA SER A 110 38.17 -25.76 -12.90
C SER A 110 36.70 -25.89 -12.51
N SER A 111 36.10 -27.00 -12.89
CA SER A 111 34.83 -27.54 -12.44
C SER A 111 34.83 -27.76 -10.92
N ILE A 112 33.99 -27.03 -10.18
CA ILE A 112 33.66 -27.33 -8.78
C ILE A 112 32.29 -28.03 -8.78
N SER A 113 32.34 -29.35 -8.69
CA SER A 113 31.21 -30.22 -8.36
C SER A 113 30.85 -30.04 -6.88
N CYS A 114 29.63 -29.58 -6.61
CA CYS A 114 29.06 -29.48 -5.27
C CYS A 114 28.20 -30.73 -5.01
N PRO A 115 28.47 -31.56 -3.99
CA PRO A 115 27.64 -32.73 -3.72
C PRO A 115 26.34 -32.32 -3.02
N LEU A 116 25.21 -32.80 -3.57
CA LEU A 116 23.91 -32.81 -2.94
C LEU A 116 23.99 -33.50 -1.57
N ARG A 117 23.73 -32.76 -0.50
CA ARG A 117 23.49 -33.33 0.83
C ARG A 117 22.00 -33.63 0.96
N GLN A 118 21.66 -34.92 0.83
CA GLN A 118 20.35 -35.43 1.24
C GLN A 118 20.25 -35.31 2.77
N VAL A 119 19.17 -34.70 3.25
CA VAL A 119 18.80 -34.67 4.67
C VAL A 119 17.58 -35.56 4.80
N THR A 120 17.76 -36.71 5.44
CA THR A 120 16.68 -37.56 5.94
C THR A 120 16.12 -36.98 7.23
N PRO A 121 14.80 -37.09 7.51
CA PRO A 121 14.22 -36.63 8.76
C PRO A 121 14.37 -37.71 9.84
N THR A 122 14.95 -37.34 10.98
CA THR A 122 14.88 -38.15 12.20
C THR A 122 13.69 -37.69 13.03
N GLU A 123 12.80 -38.64 13.31
CA GLU A 123 11.82 -38.60 14.39
C GLU A 123 12.52 -38.34 15.74
N GLU A 124 11.93 -37.53 16.60
CA GLU A 124 12.05 -37.78 18.03
C GLU A 124 10.90 -37.19 18.84
N GLN A 125 10.63 -37.89 19.92
CA GLN A 125 9.34 -38.04 20.59
C GLN A 125 9.04 -36.94 21.60
N SER A 126 7.74 -36.87 21.87
CA SER A 126 7.08 -36.28 23.03
C SER A 126 7.71 -36.64 24.38
N VAL A 127 7.93 -35.64 25.22
CA VAL A 127 7.92 -35.81 26.68
C VAL A 127 7.16 -34.65 27.31
N SER A 128 6.00 -34.98 27.85
CA SER A 128 5.21 -34.22 28.82
C SER A 128 5.89 -34.26 30.19
N LYS A 129 6.01 -33.11 30.86
CA LYS A 129 6.03 -33.02 32.33
C LYS A 129 5.47 -31.68 32.80
N GLU A 130 4.48 -31.82 33.66
CA GLU A 130 3.68 -30.85 34.39
C GLU A 130 4.22 -30.82 35.83
N VAL A 131 4.53 -29.64 36.40
CA VAL A 131 4.56 -29.38 37.86
C VAL A 131 4.36 -27.87 38.12
N ASP A 132 3.17 -27.56 38.62
CA ASP A 132 2.78 -26.66 39.73
C ASP A 132 3.53 -25.34 40.10
N SER A 133 2.70 -24.28 40.09
CA SER A 133 2.29 -23.45 41.25
C SER A 133 3.32 -22.65 42.05
N ALA A 134 3.26 -21.32 41.90
CA ALA A 134 3.54 -20.37 42.99
C ALA A 134 2.72 -19.08 42.86
N SER A 135 2.24 -18.64 44.00
CA SER A 135 1.12 -17.77 44.33
C SER A 135 1.34 -16.26 44.22
N HIS A 136 0.21 -15.58 44.03
CA HIS A 136 -0.22 -14.26 44.55
C HIS A 136 0.79 -13.38 45.30
N PHE A 137 0.89 -12.12 44.87
CA PHE A 137 1.08 -10.98 45.78
C PHE A 137 0.52 -9.67 45.18
N GLY A 138 -0.30 -8.97 45.97
CA GLY A 138 -0.33 -7.50 45.98
C GLY A 138 -1.46 -6.78 45.25
N ALA A 139 -2.64 -6.72 45.87
CA ALA A 139 -3.65 -5.71 45.60
C ALA A 139 -3.51 -4.52 46.56
N SER A 140 -3.87 -3.33 46.05
CA SER A 140 -4.47 -2.20 46.77
C SER A 140 -3.57 -1.23 47.57
N MET A 141 -4.13 -0.02 47.75
CA MET A 141 -3.67 1.19 48.45
C MET A 141 -2.81 2.13 47.59
N ALA A 142 -3.01 3.45 47.51
CA ALA A 142 -3.94 4.39 48.13
C ALA A 142 -3.96 5.65 47.21
N GLY A 143 -4.99 6.49 47.18
CA GLY A 143 -5.16 7.53 48.21
C GLY A 143 -5.05 8.93 47.58
N LYS A 144 -6.17 9.64 47.56
CA LYS A 144 -6.47 11.00 47.10
C LYS A 144 -5.56 12.09 47.69
N VAL A 145 -5.26 13.16 46.92
CA VAL A 145 -5.16 14.60 47.33
C VAL A 145 -5.32 15.45 46.04
N ALA A 146 -6.47 16.09 45.76
CA ALA A 146 -6.91 17.45 46.16
C ALA A 146 -6.03 18.60 45.60
N GLN A 147 -6.59 19.41 44.67
CA GLN A 147 -6.82 20.88 44.76
C GLN A 147 -5.87 21.66 43.81
N VAL A 148 -6.17 22.79 43.15
CA VAL A 148 -7.26 23.79 43.22
C VAL A 148 -7.24 24.65 41.93
N SER A 149 -8.44 24.93 41.37
CA SER A 149 -8.89 26.12 40.58
C SER A 149 -8.09 26.57 39.32
N ASN A 150 -8.61 27.25 38.31
CA ASN A 150 -9.70 28.23 38.29
C ASN A 150 -10.27 28.44 36.86
N LEU A 151 -11.45 29.06 36.86
CA LEU A 151 -12.43 29.31 35.81
C LEU A 151 -12.03 30.19 34.60
N LEU A 152 -12.96 30.20 33.62
CA LEU A 152 -13.32 31.23 32.63
C LEU A 152 -12.60 31.25 31.26
N TYR A 153 -13.28 30.83 30.18
CA TYR A 153 -14.02 31.76 29.30
C TYR A 153 -14.85 31.04 28.21
N ARG A 154 -15.79 31.83 27.69
CA ARG A 154 -17.01 31.55 26.93
C ARG A 154 -16.86 30.97 25.51
N ARG A 155 -17.98 30.38 25.06
CA ARG A 155 -18.44 30.21 23.67
C ARG A 155 -18.23 31.46 22.80
N PHE A 156 -17.81 31.26 21.55
CA PHE A 156 -18.24 32.05 20.38
C PHE A 156 -18.39 31.13 19.14
N PRO A 157 -19.25 31.50 18.17
CA PRO A 157 -19.66 30.68 17.04
C PRO A 157 -18.64 30.77 15.91
N ILE A 158 -18.37 29.65 15.24
CA ILE A 158 -17.53 29.66 14.04
C ILE A 158 -18.37 30.20 12.89
N GLY A 159 -17.92 31.35 12.39
CA GLY A 159 -18.53 32.13 11.34
C GLY A 159 -18.43 31.51 9.94
N ARG A 160 -19.29 32.07 9.09
CA ARG A 160 -19.38 31.93 7.63
C ARG A 160 -18.01 32.09 6.97
N SER A 161 -17.70 31.20 6.03
CA SER A 161 -16.61 31.37 5.07
C SER A 161 -16.96 32.48 4.09
N SER A 162 -16.11 33.51 4.02
CA SER A 162 -16.21 34.57 3.01
C SER A 162 -15.86 34.02 1.63
N GLU A 163 -16.68 34.43 0.66
CA GLU A 163 -16.40 34.34 -0.76
C GLU A 163 -15.04 34.97 -1.06
N ARG A 164 -14.16 34.20 -1.70
CA ARG A 164 -12.92 34.73 -2.29
C ARG A 164 -13.07 34.66 -3.80
N ARG A 165 -13.08 35.85 -4.42
CA ARG A 165 -13.19 36.10 -5.86
C ARG A 165 -12.19 35.25 -6.65
N ASN A 166 -12.75 34.55 -7.65
CA ASN A 166 -12.03 33.92 -8.73
C ASN A 166 -11.20 34.98 -9.48
N THR A 167 -9.88 34.80 -9.52
CA THR A 167 -9.05 35.34 -10.60
C THR A 167 -8.75 34.18 -11.53
N ALA A 168 -9.17 34.36 -12.78
CA ALA A 168 -8.99 33.41 -13.86
C ALA A 168 -7.50 33.21 -14.13
N SER A 169 -6.98 32.05 -13.73
CA SER A 169 -5.81 31.46 -14.37
C SER A 169 -6.28 30.17 -15.04
N SER A 170 -5.94 30.06 -16.31
CA SER A 170 -6.38 29.07 -17.28
C SER A 170 -6.08 27.62 -16.85
N GLN A 171 -7.04 27.00 -16.18
CA GLN A 171 -7.10 25.55 -16.00
C GLN A 171 -7.79 24.89 -17.21
N ALA A 172 -7.27 25.13 -18.41
CA ALA A 172 -7.86 24.67 -19.68
C ALA A 172 -7.41 23.25 -20.12
N GLY A 173 -6.89 22.44 -19.19
CA GLY A 173 -6.29 21.13 -19.52
C GLY A 173 -7.05 19.87 -19.09
N SER A 174 -8.22 19.96 -18.43
CA SER A 174 -8.76 18.81 -17.67
C SER A 174 -10.05 18.17 -18.23
N THR A 175 -10.81 18.85 -19.10
CA THR A 175 -12.13 18.34 -19.55
C THR A 175 -12.04 17.28 -20.65
N ALA A 176 -11.14 17.47 -21.62
CA ALA A 176 -11.00 16.54 -22.75
C ALA A 176 -10.47 15.15 -22.33
N ILE A 177 -9.70 15.07 -21.25
CA ILE A 177 -9.06 13.83 -20.79
C ILE A 177 -10.03 12.98 -19.97
N GLN A 178 -10.88 13.60 -19.14
CA GLN A 178 -12.00 12.88 -18.51
C GLN A 178 -12.89 12.24 -19.58
N GLN A 179 -13.11 12.92 -20.70
CA GLN A 179 -13.98 12.41 -21.77
C GLN A 179 -13.42 11.14 -22.45
N ILE A 180 -12.12 11.06 -22.77
CA ILE A 180 -11.57 9.89 -23.48
C ILE A 180 -11.52 8.64 -22.59
N GLY A 181 -11.17 8.81 -21.31
CA GLY A 181 -11.26 7.71 -20.33
C GLY A 181 -12.70 7.26 -20.07
N ASN A 182 -13.63 8.22 -19.97
CA ASN A 182 -15.04 7.93 -19.72
C ASN A 182 -15.72 7.17 -20.87
N LEU A 183 -15.37 7.45 -22.13
CA LEU A 183 -16.04 6.85 -23.29
C LEU A 183 -15.85 5.34 -23.41
N ARG A 184 -14.72 4.78 -22.97
CA ARG A 184 -14.51 3.31 -23.03
C ARG A 184 -15.25 2.55 -21.93
N TYR A 185 -15.41 3.15 -20.76
CA TYR A 185 -16.06 2.48 -19.62
C TYR A 185 -17.57 2.70 -19.56
N GLU A 186 -18.11 3.74 -20.21
CA GLU A 186 -19.57 3.98 -20.23
C GLU A 186 -20.34 3.08 -21.21
N GLN A 187 -19.65 2.44 -22.17
CA GLN A 187 -20.27 1.54 -23.14
C GLN A 187 -19.88 0.06 -22.95
N GLY A 188 -19.15 -0.24 -21.87
CA GLY A 188 -18.78 -1.62 -21.51
C GLY A 188 -19.98 -2.42 -20.96
N PRO A 189 -19.86 -3.75 -20.90
CA PRO A 189 -20.82 -4.58 -20.16
C PRO A 189 -20.91 -4.15 -18.70
N ALA A 190 -22.01 -4.45 -18.01
CA ALA A 190 -22.11 -4.18 -16.58
C ALA A 190 -21.06 -4.97 -15.78
N ILE A 191 -20.64 -4.45 -14.61
CA ILE A 191 -19.73 -5.16 -13.70
C ILE A 191 -20.32 -6.51 -13.32
N ASP A 192 -19.56 -7.59 -13.55
CA ASP A 192 -19.95 -8.94 -13.17
C ASP A 192 -19.55 -9.23 -11.72
N PHE A 193 -20.48 -8.99 -10.79
CA PHE A 193 -20.29 -9.26 -9.36
C PHE A 193 -20.30 -10.75 -8.99
N SER A 194 -20.49 -11.66 -9.95
CA SER A 194 -20.28 -13.10 -9.71
C SER A 194 -18.80 -13.50 -9.78
N ARG A 195 -17.92 -12.59 -10.23
CA ARG A 195 -16.48 -12.83 -10.39
C ARG A 195 -15.65 -12.14 -9.32
N SER A 196 -14.48 -12.71 -9.05
CA SER A 196 -13.44 -12.09 -8.25
C SER A 196 -12.88 -10.84 -8.95
N PHE A 197 -12.59 -9.80 -8.19
CA PHE A 197 -12.04 -8.55 -8.71
C PHE A 197 -10.50 -8.55 -8.71
N MET A 198 -9.86 -9.42 -7.92
CA MET A 198 -8.41 -9.55 -7.90
C MET A 198 -7.95 -11.00 -7.62
N PRO A 199 -6.70 -11.38 -7.94
CA PRO A 199 -6.14 -12.64 -7.48
C PRO A 199 -6.09 -12.71 -5.94
N GLU A 200 -6.62 -13.78 -5.35
CA GLU A 200 -6.77 -13.91 -3.89
C GLU A 200 -5.43 -13.92 -3.16
N GLU A 201 -4.40 -14.50 -3.79
CA GLU A 201 -3.03 -14.58 -3.25
C GLU A 201 -2.37 -13.21 -3.05
N LEU A 202 -2.94 -12.15 -3.64
CA LEU A 202 -2.51 -10.76 -3.44
C LEU A 202 -3.22 -10.07 -2.27
N THR A 203 -4.18 -10.75 -1.65
CA THR A 203 -4.94 -10.22 -0.50
C THR A 203 -4.29 -10.66 0.82
N PRO A 204 -4.27 -9.81 1.87
CA PRO A 204 -3.68 -10.23 3.13
C PRO A 204 -4.42 -11.36 3.83
N PHE A 205 -5.76 -11.35 3.84
CA PHE A 205 -6.52 -12.31 4.63
C PHE A 205 -6.42 -13.73 4.07
N TYR A 206 -6.10 -13.90 2.78
CA TYR A 206 -5.78 -15.21 2.17
C TYR A 206 -4.76 -16.03 2.97
N TYR A 207 -3.81 -15.37 3.63
CA TYR A 207 -2.76 -16.02 4.43
C TYR A 207 -3.20 -16.35 5.87
N ALA A 208 -4.38 -15.91 6.30
CA ALA A 208 -4.89 -16.18 7.64
C ALA A 208 -5.65 -17.52 7.69
N PRO A 209 -5.46 -18.36 8.74
CA PRO A 209 -6.21 -19.60 8.89
C PRO A 209 -7.73 -19.45 8.78
N ALA A 210 -8.29 -18.38 9.33
CA ALA A 210 -9.71 -18.06 9.29
C ALA A 210 -10.27 -17.87 7.87
N TYR A 211 -9.43 -17.54 6.90
CA TYR A 211 -9.86 -17.44 5.50
C TYR A 211 -10.40 -18.78 4.99
N LYS A 212 -9.77 -19.89 5.35
CA LYS A 212 -10.10 -21.23 4.82
C LYS A 212 -11.49 -21.75 5.22
N VAL A 213 -12.12 -21.11 6.20
CA VAL A 213 -13.43 -21.51 6.74
C VAL A 213 -14.55 -20.54 6.37
N LEU A 214 -14.25 -19.54 5.54
CA LEU A 214 -15.29 -18.71 4.93
C LEU A 214 -16.05 -19.53 3.87
N THR A 215 -17.30 -19.18 3.63
CA THR A 215 -18.08 -19.72 2.51
C THR A 215 -17.62 -19.10 1.19
N GLU A 216 -17.94 -19.73 0.05
CA GLU A 216 -17.64 -19.19 -1.28
C GLU A 216 -18.17 -17.76 -1.48
N ALA A 217 -19.39 -17.48 -1.00
CA ALA A 217 -19.97 -16.14 -1.06
C ALA A 217 -19.17 -15.12 -0.23
N GLN A 218 -18.66 -15.53 0.93
CA GLN A 218 -17.84 -14.68 1.80
C GLN A 218 -16.42 -14.48 1.22
N HIS A 219 -15.82 -15.50 0.58
CA HIS A 219 -14.57 -15.36 -0.18
C HIS A 219 -14.70 -14.35 -1.30
N LEU A 220 -15.70 -14.55 -2.17
CA LEU A 220 -15.97 -13.68 -3.30
C LEU A 220 -16.18 -12.24 -2.83
N ARG A 221 -16.98 -12.05 -1.78
CA ARG A 221 -17.26 -10.70 -1.30
C ARG A 221 -16.05 -10.04 -0.63
N TYR A 222 -15.28 -10.78 0.16
CA TYR A 222 -14.02 -10.30 0.70
C TYR A 222 -13.07 -9.84 -0.41
N ASN A 223 -12.93 -10.65 -1.46
CA ASN A 223 -12.10 -10.35 -2.61
C ASN A 223 -12.49 -9.01 -3.26
N GLN A 224 -13.78 -8.81 -3.51
CA GLN A 224 -14.32 -7.58 -4.10
C GLN A 224 -14.06 -6.35 -3.23
N ILE A 225 -14.33 -6.44 -1.91
CA ILE A 225 -14.06 -5.34 -0.97
C ILE A 225 -12.56 -5.03 -0.92
N ASN A 226 -11.70 -6.05 -0.90
CA ASN A 226 -10.25 -5.86 -0.86
C ASN A 226 -9.73 -5.25 -2.17
N ALA A 227 -10.32 -5.54 -3.32
CA ALA A 227 -9.97 -4.91 -4.59
C ALA A 227 -10.30 -3.40 -4.62
N LEU A 228 -11.42 -2.99 -4.02
CA LEU A 228 -11.74 -1.55 -3.85
C LEU A 228 -10.69 -0.85 -2.97
N TYR A 229 -10.29 -1.48 -1.87
CA TYR A 229 -9.19 -1.02 -1.02
C TYR A 229 -7.84 -0.99 -1.78
N PHE A 230 -7.58 -1.97 -2.65
CA PHE A 230 -6.38 -2.00 -3.48
C PHE A 230 -6.32 -0.80 -4.43
N ASN A 231 -7.45 -0.47 -5.08
CA ASN A 231 -7.56 0.73 -5.91
C ASN A 231 -7.31 1.99 -5.07
N GLU A 232 -7.88 2.11 -3.85
CA GLU A 232 -7.59 3.24 -2.97
C GLU A 232 -6.11 3.38 -2.62
N GLN A 233 -5.38 2.28 -2.42
CA GLN A 233 -3.94 2.33 -2.17
C GLN A 233 -3.22 2.95 -3.37
N THR A 234 -3.56 2.50 -4.57
CA THR A 234 -3.02 3.02 -5.83
C THR A 234 -3.25 4.53 -5.93
N LEU A 235 -4.51 4.98 -5.82
CA LEU A 235 -4.86 6.41 -5.79
C LEU A 235 -4.08 7.19 -4.73
N PHE A 236 -3.91 6.61 -3.54
CA PHE A 236 -3.22 7.27 -2.44
C PHE A 236 -1.74 7.49 -2.77
N PHE A 237 -1.07 6.50 -3.37
CA PHE A 237 0.34 6.61 -3.75
C PHE A 237 0.55 7.66 -4.84
N GLU A 238 -0.18 7.53 -5.93
CA GLU A 238 -0.08 8.42 -7.10
C GLU A 238 -0.35 9.89 -6.71
N LYS A 239 -1.45 10.14 -5.97
CA LYS A 239 -1.82 11.50 -5.57
C LYS A 239 -0.88 12.11 -4.54
N THR A 240 -0.46 11.32 -3.55
CA THR A 240 0.25 11.88 -2.38
C THR A 240 1.74 11.97 -2.63
N PHE A 241 2.31 10.97 -3.29
CA PHE A 241 3.76 10.88 -3.50
C PHE A 241 4.14 11.37 -4.89
N ALA A 242 3.62 10.79 -5.96
CA ALA A 242 4.07 11.10 -7.32
C ALA A 242 3.94 12.60 -7.61
N ARG A 243 2.76 13.19 -7.38
CA ARG A 243 2.56 14.65 -7.64
C ARG A 243 3.52 15.56 -6.89
N ASN A 244 3.76 15.32 -5.59
CA ASN A 244 4.60 16.18 -4.77
C ASN A 244 6.10 15.97 -5.06
N ILE A 245 6.51 14.72 -5.25
CA ILE A 245 7.90 14.34 -5.45
C ILE A 245 8.35 14.70 -6.87
N LEU A 246 7.59 14.28 -7.88
CA LEU A 246 7.88 14.58 -9.28
C LEU A 246 7.80 16.09 -9.53
N GLY A 247 6.80 16.77 -8.97
CA GLY A 247 6.68 18.23 -9.04
C GLY A 247 7.89 18.97 -8.45
N TYR A 248 8.43 18.49 -7.32
CA TYR A 248 9.67 19.03 -6.76
C TYR A 248 10.86 18.87 -7.73
N PHE A 249 11.04 17.68 -8.29
CA PHE A 249 12.18 17.41 -9.15
C PHE A 249 12.10 18.09 -10.51
N LEU A 250 10.90 18.31 -11.06
CA LEU A 250 10.71 19.17 -12.24
C LEU A 250 11.18 20.61 -11.98
N GLY A 251 10.93 21.14 -10.78
CA GLY A 251 11.42 22.48 -10.38
C GLY A 251 12.93 22.53 -10.14
N ALA A 252 13.56 21.39 -9.81
CA ALA A 252 14.99 21.28 -9.55
C ALA A 252 15.85 21.21 -10.84
N SER A 253 15.25 21.36 -12.02
CA SER A 253 15.92 21.43 -13.33
C SER A 253 16.84 20.21 -13.61
N PRO A 254 16.28 19.00 -13.75
CA PRO A 254 17.04 17.82 -14.10
C PRO A 254 17.52 17.91 -15.57
N SER A 255 18.24 16.89 -16.06
CA SER A 255 18.56 16.83 -17.50
C SER A 255 17.28 16.92 -18.34
N LYS A 256 17.32 17.56 -19.52
CA LYS A 256 16.15 17.72 -20.40
C LYS A 256 15.42 16.40 -20.69
N LYS A 257 16.19 15.30 -20.83
CA LYS A 257 15.64 13.96 -21.04
C LYS A 257 14.87 13.44 -19.82
N LEU A 258 15.40 13.63 -18.62
CA LEU A 258 14.73 13.24 -17.39
C LEU A 258 13.50 14.12 -17.15
N GLU A 259 13.59 15.44 -17.41
CA GLU A 259 12.45 16.35 -17.30
C GLU A 259 11.26 15.90 -18.15
N ALA A 260 11.50 15.60 -19.44
CA ALA A 260 10.46 15.09 -20.33
C ALA A 260 9.83 13.79 -19.81
N GLY A 261 10.67 12.86 -19.31
CA GLY A 261 10.21 11.63 -18.68
C GLY A 261 9.34 11.85 -17.46
N LEU A 262 9.74 12.74 -16.54
CA LEU A 262 8.97 13.04 -15.32
C LEU A 262 7.63 13.74 -15.63
N ARG A 263 7.55 14.53 -16.70
CA ARG A 263 6.27 15.13 -17.16
C ARG A 263 5.33 14.05 -17.68
N GLN A 264 5.85 13.11 -18.47
CA GLN A 264 5.08 11.98 -18.96
C GLN A 264 4.60 11.11 -17.79
N PHE A 265 5.49 10.79 -16.85
CA PHE A 265 5.17 10.07 -15.63
C PHE A 265 4.01 10.73 -14.87
N MET A 266 4.10 12.03 -14.57
CA MET A 266 3.03 12.75 -13.87
C MET A 266 1.68 12.70 -14.61
N PHE A 267 1.70 12.69 -15.94
CA PHE A 267 0.50 12.61 -16.76
C PHE A 267 -0.13 11.20 -16.71
N GLU A 268 0.70 10.16 -16.79
CA GLU A 268 0.28 8.75 -16.69
C GLU A 268 -0.37 8.47 -15.33
N GLU A 269 0.26 8.92 -14.25
CA GLU A 269 -0.25 8.81 -12.87
C GLU A 269 -1.63 9.47 -12.68
N GLU A 270 -1.87 10.64 -13.29
CA GLU A 270 -3.18 11.30 -13.20
C GLU A 270 -4.27 10.51 -13.92
N LYS A 271 -3.92 9.88 -15.04
CA LYS A 271 -4.81 8.99 -15.80
C LYS A 271 -5.11 7.70 -15.03
N HIS A 272 -4.11 7.07 -14.41
CA HIS A 272 -4.30 5.88 -13.56
C HIS A 272 -5.23 6.20 -12.38
N SER A 273 -4.97 7.32 -11.69
CA SER A 273 -5.81 7.84 -10.60
C SER A 273 -7.25 8.09 -11.01
N ALA A 274 -7.51 8.54 -12.24
CA ALA A 274 -8.85 8.75 -12.76
C ALA A 274 -9.54 7.41 -13.07
N MET A 275 -8.82 6.49 -13.71
CA MET A 275 -9.31 5.15 -14.06
C MET A 275 -9.72 4.35 -12.83
N PHE A 276 -8.85 4.22 -11.82
CA PHE A 276 -9.15 3.46 -10.60
C PHE A 276 -10.24 4.12 -9.74
N ARG A 277 -10.30 5.47 -9.70
CA ARG A 277 -11.41 6.19 -9.06
C ARG A 277 -12.74 5.81 -9.70
N ARG A 278 -12.81 5.86 -11.03
CA ARG A 278 -14.03 5.56 -11.78
C ARG A 278 -14.47 4.12 -11.55
N LEU A 279 -13.54 3.17 -11.58
CA LEU A 279 -13.83 1.76 -11.31
C LEU A 279 -14.46 1.58 -9.91
N ASN A 280 -13.88 2.21 -8.88
CA ASN A 280 -14.44 2.19 -7.52
C ASN A 280 -15.85 2.80 -7.46
N GLN A 281 -16.08 3.93 -8.13
CA GLN A 281 -17.40 4.58 -8.17
C GLN A 281 -18.47 3.75 -8.85
N ILE A 282 -18.12 2.99 -9.90
CA ILE A 282 -19.07 2.09 -10.58
C ILE A 282 -19.37 0.87 -9.68
N CYS A 283 -18.36 0.28 -9.06
CA CYS A 283 -18.51 -0.92 -8.23
C CYS A 283 -19.23 -0.66 -6.90
N ALA A 284 -19.07 0.52 -6.30
CA ALA A 284 -19.63 0.85 -4.99
C ALA A 284 -20.02 2.34 -4.87
N PRO A 285 -21.02 2.81 -5.66
CA PRO A 285 -21.36 4.23 -5.74
C PRO A 285 -21.72 4.86 -4.40
N ALA A 286 -22.46 4.14 -3.54
CA ALA A 286 -22.84 4.62 -2.22
C ALA A 286 -21.65 4.87 -1.28
N ILE A 287 -20.56 4.12 -1.45
CA ILE A 287 -19.34 4.25 -0.64
C ILE A 287 -18.49 5.44 -1.12
N TYR A 288 -18.43 5.64 -2.44
CA TYR A 288 -17.55 6.62 -3.09
C TYR A 288 -18.25 7.92 -3.53
N GLU A 289 -19.51 8.13 -3.17
CA GLU A 289 -20.26 9.37 -3.45
C GLU A 289 -19.57 10.61 -2.90
N LYS A 290 -18.96 10.50 -1.70
CA LYS A 290 -18.45 11.65 -0.94
C LYS A 290 -16.94 11.84 -1.03
N GLY A 291 -16.24 10.95 -1.73
CA GLY A 291 -14.79 11.07 -1.89
C GLY A 291 -14.12 9.78 -2.36
N ASP A 292 -12.81 9.90 -2.59
CA ASP A 292 -11.99 8.84 -3.19
C ASP A 292 -11.58 7.73 -2.21
N PHE A 293 -11.71 7.97 -0.90
CA PHE A 293 -11.14 7.08 0.12
C PHE A 293 -12.18 6.73 1.19
N HIS A 294 -12.46 5.44 1.33
CA HIS A 294 -13.29 4.87 2.38
C HIS A 294 -12.44 4.05 3.37
N PHE A 295 -11.62 3.14 2.85
CA PHE A 295 -10.77 2.26 3.66
C PHE A 295 -9.50 2.96 4.14
N ILE A 296 -8.91 3.82 3.33
CA ILE A 296 -7.74 4.63 3.69
C ILE A 296 -8.22 5.90 4.39
N GLN A 297 -7.88 6.04 5.67
CA GLN A 297 -8.12 7.28 6.39
C GLN A 297 -6.83 7.66 7.10
N VAL A 298 -6.24 8.75 6.63
CA VAL A 298 -5.01 9.29 7.22
C VAL A 298 -5.42 10.30 8.30
N PRO A 299 -5.03 10.08 9.57
CA PRO A 299 -5.26 11.08 10.61
C PRO A 299 -4.68 12.44 10.21
N ARG A 300 -5.38 13.54 10.49
CA ARG A 300 -4.98 14.90 10.07
C ARG A 300 -3.52 15.24 10.44
N ALA A 301 -3.07 14.81 11.62
CA ALA A 301 -1.68 15.01 12.05
C ALA A 301 -0.69 14.25 11.15
N ALA A 302 -0.98 12.99 10.83
CA ALA A 302 -0.17 12.18 9.92
C ALA A 302 -0.18 12.77 8.50
N ALA A 303 -1.33 13.26 8.02
CA ALA A 303 -1.43 13.89 6.71
C ALA A 303 -0.55 15.15 6.60
N ARG A 304 -0.50 15.98 7.64
CA ARG A 304 0.39 17.16 7.69
C ARG A 304 1.87 16.77 7.71
N ILE A 305 2.23 15.73 8.45
CA ILE A 305 3.61 15.22 8.46
C ILE A 305 3.97 14.69 7.07
N LEU A 306 3.08 13.94 6.44
CA LEU A 306 3.29 13.38 5.11
C LEU A 306 3.42 14.47 4.04
N ASP A 307 2.58 15.50 4.07
CA ASP A 307 2.69 16.69 3.22
C ASP A 307 4.03 17.41 3.43
N PHE A 308 4.46 17.56 4.69
CA PHE A 308 5.74 18.18 5.00
C PHE A 308 6.93 17.40 4.43
N ILE A 309 6.93 16.07 4.57
CA ILE A 309 8.00 15.18 4.11
C ILE A 309 8.01 15.11 2.57
N SER A 310 6.85 14.92 1.94
CA SER A 310 6.72 14.76 0.48
C SER A 310 7.12 16.01 -0.31
N LYS A 311 6.99 17.21 0.25
CA LYS A 311 7.49 18.46 -0.35
C LYS A 311 9.01 18.65 -0.26
N ARG A 312 9.74 17.73 0.39
CA ARG A 312 11.19 17.83 0.63
C ARG A 312 11.91 16.52 0.26
N PRO A 313 11.70 15.96 -0.94
CA PRO A 313 12.21 14.63 -1.28
C PRO A 313 13.74 14.58 -1.31
N ALA A 314 14.46 15.68 -1.51
CA ALA A 314 15.93 15.74 -1.40
C ALA A 314 16.46 15.58 0.04
N ARG A 315 15.64 15.79 1.07
CA ARG A 315 16.00 15.51 2.47
C ARG A 315 15.45 14.16 2.93
N PHE A 316 14.29 13.80 2.39
CA PHE A 316 13.58 12.55 2.67
C PHE A 316 13.64 11.61 1.46
N CYS A 317 14.86 11.35 0.97
CA CYS A 317 15.12 10.53 -0.21
C CYS A 317 14.62 9.09 -0.08
N PHE A 318 14.28 8.62 1.13
CA PHE A 318 13.59 7.34 1.31
C PHE A 318 12.29 7.24 0.50
N LEU A 319 11.64 8.38 0.21
CA LEU A 319 10.43 8.42 -0.60
C LEU A 319 10.67 7.99 -2.04
N LEU A 320 11.85 8.27 -2.61
CA LEU A 320 12.23 7.78 -3.94
C LEU A 320 12.39 6.27 -3.95
N TRP A 321 12.98 5.71 -2.89
CA TRP A 321 13.05 4.26 -2.72
C TRP A 321 11.68 3.62 -2.51
N LEU A 322 10.76 4.35 -1.86
CA LEU A 322 9.39 3.88 -1.68
C LEU A 322 8.61 3.87 -2.99
N MET A 323 8.69 4.93 -3.78
CA MET A 323 8.13 4.97 -5.14
C MET A 323 8.68 3.83 -5.98
N HIS A 324 10.01 3.73 -6.10
CA HIS A 324 10.66 2.70 -6.89
C HIS A 324 10.22 1.26 -6.52
N LEU A 325 10.09 0.99 -5.21
CA LEU A 325 9.60 -0.29 -4.71
C LEU A 325 8.12 -0.52 -5.03
N GLN A 326 7.27 0.52 -4.96
CA GLN A 326 5.86 0.39 -5.31
C GLN A 326 5.64 0.20 -6.81
N GLU A 327 6.38 0.90 -7.68
CA GLU A 327 6.24 0.71 -9.14
C GLU A 327 6.67 -0.70 -9.58
N GLU A 328 7.78 -1.22 -9.03
CA GLU A 328 8.20 -2.59 -9.31
C GLU A 328 7.15 -3.61 -8.86
N ARG A 329 6.51 -3.35 -7.72
CA ARG A 329 5.44 -4.18 -7.19
C ARG A 329 4.15 -4.05 -8.00
N ALA A 330 3.83 -2.86 -8.53
CA ALA A 330 2.72 -2.64 -9.45
C ALA A 330 2.87 -3.47 -10.73
N ILE A 331 4.09 -3.60 -11.26
CA ILE A 331 4.38 -4.51 -12.39
C ILE A 331 4.06 -5.97 -12.02
N TYR A 332 4.50 -6.43 -10.85
CA TYR A 332 4.22 -7.80 -10.40
C TYR A 332 2.71 -8.04 -10.25
N PHE A 333 1.99 -7.07 -9.68
CA PHE A 333 0.54 -7.14 -9.57
C PHE A 333 -0.13 -7.19 -10.94
N GLY A 334 0.18 -6.26 -11.86
CA GLY A 334 -0.38 -6.27 -13.21
C GLY A 334 -0.18 -7.60 -13.92
N ARG A 335 1.02 -8.18 -13.85
CA ARG A 335 1.32 -9.52 -14.41
C ARG A 335 0.48 -10.62 -13.78
N THR A 336 0.30 -10.59 -12.46
CA THR A 336 -0.52 -11.58 -11.74
C THR A 336 -1.99 -11.45 -12.11
N PHE A 337 -2.53 -10.24 -12.26
CA PHE A 337 -3.88 -10.02 -12.79
C PHE A 337 -4.04 -10.61 -14.20
N LEU A 338 -3.08 -10.36 -15.10
CA LEU A 338 -3.13 -10.91 -16.46
C LEU A 338 -3.04 -12.44 -16.48
N LYS A 339 -2.23 -13.05 -15.60
CA LYS A 339 -2.16 -14.51 -15.44
C LYS A 339 -3.50 -15.13 -15.05
N HIS A 340 -4.33 -14.37 -14.35
CA HIS A 340 -5.65 -14.81 -13.87
C HIS A 340 -6.82 -14.20 -14.64
N ALA A 341 -6.58 -13.60 -15.80
CA ALA A 341 -7.58 -12.81 -16.52
C ALA A 341 -8.91 -13.53 -16.76
N GLU A 342 -8.89 -14.85 -17.02
CA GLU A 342 -10.08 -15.63 -17.35
C GLU A 342 -11.08 -15.76 -16.18
N ARG A 343 -10.57 -15.78 -14.94
CA ARG A 343 -11.37 -15.93 -13.71
C ARG A 343 -11.77 -14.60 -13.07
N LEU A 344 -11.17 -13.49 -13.52
CA LEU A 344 -11.38 -12.17 -12.94
C LEU A 344 -12.46 -11.39 -13.68
N GLU A 345 -12.99 -10.38 -13.00
CA GLU A 345 -13.88 -9.40 -13.58
C GLU A 345 -13.13 -8.58 -14.67
N PRO A 346 -13.66 -8.50 -15.91
CA PRO A 346 -12.94 -7.91 -17.04
C PRO A 346 -12.47 -6.47 -16.86
N HIS A 347 -13.23 -5.60 -16.20
CA HIS A 347 -12.86 -4.20 -16.02
C HIS A 347 -11.64 -4.05 -15.11
N PHE A 348 -11.52 -4.89 -14.08
CA PHE A 348 -10.31 -4.93 -13.25
C PHE A 348 -9.08 -5.42 -14.03
N VAL A 349 -9.24 -6.43 -14.90
CA VAL A 349 -8.15 -6.92 -15.76
C VAL A 349 -7.72 -5.84 -16.75
N GLU A 350 -8.67 -5.13 -17.36
CA GLU A 350 -8.40 -4.04 -18.30
C GLU A 350 -7.72 -2.86 -17.64
N ALA A 351 -8.18 -2.44 -16.46
CA ALA A 351 -7.55 -1.38 -15.69
C ALA A 351 -6.10 -1.74 -15.36
N GLN A 352 -5.83 -2.96 -14.89
CA GLN A 352 -4.48 -3.42 -14.59
C GLN A 352 -3.61 -3.59 -15.83
N ARG A 353 -4.18 -4.00 -16.97
CA ARG A 353 -3.48 -4.06 -18.26
C ARG A 353 -3.04 -2.67 -18.70
N ALA A 354 -3.93 -1.68 -18.60
CA ALA A 354 -3.64 -0.30 -18.96
C ALA A 354 -2.58 0.32 -18.05
N HIS A 355 -2.69 0.10 -16.74
CA HIS A 355 -1.70 0.52 -15.75
C HIS A 355 -0.32 -0.09 -16.02
N LEU A 356 -0.25 -1.42 -16.16
CA LEU A 356 1.00 -2.16 -16.41
C LEU A 356 1.76 -1.69 -17.66
N ALA A 357 1.06 -1.20 -18.67
CA ALA A 357 1.68 -0.71 -19.91
C ALA A 357 2.60 0.49 -19.66
N ASP A 358 2.28 1.32 -18.68
CA ASP A 358 2.98 2.56 -18.35
C ASP A 358 4.06 2.32 -17.27
N GLU A 359 3.81 1.40 -16.32
CA GLU A 359 4.70 1.09 -15.17
C GLU A 359 6.16 0.75 -15.51
N ILE A 360 6.41 0.17 -16.69
CA ILE A 360 7.77 -0.16 -17.13
C ILE A 360 8.60 1.14 -17.31
N GLY A 361 7.96 2.20 -17.81
CA GLY A 361 8.55 3.53 -17.92
C GLY A 361 8.80 4.16 -16.56
N HIS A 362 7.84 4.04 -15.65
CA HIS A 362 7.88 4.59 -14.29
C HIS A 362 9.11 4.10 -13.52
N VAL A 363 9.31 2.78 -13.46
CA VAL A 363 10.47 2.17 -12.80
C VAL A 363 11.77 2.76 -13.31
N ARG A 364 11.91 2.97 -14.63
CA ARG A 364 13.14 3.53 -15.22
C ARG A 364 13.39 4.99 -14.82
N TRP A 365 12.34 5.79 -14.66
CA TRP A 365 12.47 7.18 -14.23
C TRP A 365 12.80 7.28 -12.74
N ASP A 366 12.21 6.41 -11.91
CA ASP A 366 12.56 6.28 -10.50
C ASP A 366 14.03 5.89 -10.30
N GLU A 367 14.52 4.94 -11.11
CA GLU A 367 15.94 4.56 -11.12
C GLU A 367 16.85 5.77 -11.37
N GLN A 368 16.51 6.62 -12.34
CA GLN A 368 17.26 7.82 -12.65
C GLN A 368 17.20 8.85 -11.53
N LEU A 369 16.05 9.02 -10.88
CA LEU A 369 15.92 9.90 -9.72
C LEU A 369 16.76 9.41 -8.54
N VAL A 370 16.73 8.11 -8.26
CA VAL A 370 17.55 7.48 -7.21
C VAL A 370 19.04 7.67 -7.52
N ASP A 371 19.48 7.38 -8.75
CA ASP A 371 20.88 7.53 -9.17
C ASP A 371 21.33 9.00 -9.15
N TRP A 372 20.42 9.95 -9.36
CA TRP A 372 20.73 11.37 -9.27
C TRP A 372 20.82 11.86 -7.82
N VAL A 373 19.89 11.46 -6.95
CA VAL A 373 19.74 12.06 -5.61
C VAL A 373 20.57 11.32 -4.56
N TRP A 374 20.57 9.99 -4.60
CA TRP A 374 21.11 9.18 -3.51
C TRP A 374 22.63 9.27 -3.36
N PRO A 375 23.46 9.17 -4.42
CA PRO A 375 24.92 9.33 -4.30
C PRO A 375 25.34 10.69 -3.73
N ASN A 376 24.57 11.73 -4.06
CA ASN A 376 24.78 13.10 -3.60
C ASN A 376 24.26 13.37 -2.18
N THR A 377 23.56 12.40 -1.57
CA THR A 377 23.04 12.51 -0.21
C THR A 377 24.13 12.10 0.79
N GLY A 378 24.45 12.92 1.79
CA GLY A 378 25.48 12.61 2.79
C GLY A 378 25.22 11.30 3.57
N ARG A 379 26.29 10.58 3.95
CA ARG A 379 26.21 9.23 4.57
C ARG A 379 25.30 9.14 5.80
N LEU A 380 25.32 10.14 6.67
CA LEU A 380 24.46 10.18 7.86
C LEU A 380 22.98 10.30 7.48
N LEU A 381 22.67 11.16 6.50
CA LEU A 381 21.32 11.35 6.02
C LEU A 381 20.80 10.11 5.28
N ARG A 382 21.64 9.40 4.53
CA ARG A 382 21.27 8.11 3.91
C ARG A 382 20.95 7.03 4.94
N ARG A 383 21.76 6.91 6.00
CA ARG A 383 21.47 6.00 7.12
C ARG A 383 20.15 6.33 7.81
N PHE A 384 19.89 7.61 8.06
CA PHE A 384 18.63 8.07 8.63
C PHE A 384 17.44 7.74 7.71
N ASN A 385 17.54 8.07 6.42
CA ASN A 385 16.52 7.75 5.42
C ASN A 385 16.27 6.23 5.33
N THR A 386 17.32 5.42 5.33
CA THR A 386 17.20 3.95 5.30
C THR A 386 16.52 3.41 6.55
N TRP A 387 16.81 3.98 7.72
CA TRP A 387 16.13 3.62 8.96
C TRP A 387 14.65 3.98 8.93
N ILE A 388 14.29 5.19 8.50
CA ILE A 388 12.89 5.59 8.30
C ILE A 388 12.20 4.67 7.30
N PHE A 389 12.85 4.37 6.18
CA PHE A 389 12.34 3.48 5.15
C PHE A 389 11.98 2.11 5.73
N GLY A 390 12.93 1.47 6.43
CA GLY A 390 12.69 0.17 7.05
C GLY A 390 11.58 0.19 8.10
N TRP A 391 11.49 1.27 8.89
CA TRP A 391 10.37 1.48 9.81
C TRP A 391 9.04 1.62 9.07
N MET A 392 8.98 2.43 8.00
CA MET A 392 7.76 2.64 7.21
C MET A 392 7.28 1.36 6.54
N ILE A 393 8.18 0.61 5.91
CA ILE A 393 7.86 -0.69 5.31
C ILE A 393 7.24 -1.60 6.36
N ASN A 394 7.89 -1.76 7.52
CA ASN A 394 7.36 -2.62 8.57
C ASN A 394 6.02 -2.14 9.14
N GLU A 395 5.88 -0.83 9.34
CA GLU A 395 4.72 -0.21 10.00
C GLU A 395 3.48 -0.15 9.09
N TYR A 396 3.65 0.19 7.82
CA TYR A 396 2.52 0.48 6.92
C TYR A 396 2.30 -0.60 5.85
N PHE A 397 3.33 -1.35 5.47
CA PHE A 397 3.23 -2.26 4.33
C PHE A 397 3.34 -3.73 4.72
N SER A 398 4.17 -4.07 5.70
CA SER A 398 4.39 -5.48 6.09
C SER A 398 3.38 -6.02 7.08
N THR A 399 2.62 -5.17 7.77
CA THR A 399 1.62 -5.60 8.75
C THR A 399 0.24 -5.13 8.29
N PRO A 400 -0.70 -6.04 7.95
CA PRO A 400 -2.01 -5.67 7.48
C PRO A 400 -2.88 -5.24 8.67
N LYS A 401 -2.76 -3.95 9.01
CA LYS A 401 -3.55 -3.28 10.05
C LYS A 401 -4.33 -2.11 9.45
N ARG A 402 -5.06 -1.37 10.29
CA ARG A 402 -5.84 -0.17 9.90
C ARG A 402 -6.82 -0.48 8.76
N SER A 403 -6.49 -0.13 7.53
CA SER A 403 -7.36 -0.31 6.36
C SER A 403 -7.70 -1.77 6.10
N ALA A 404 -6.76 -2.70 6.28
CA ALA A 404 -7.06 -4.13 6.16
C ALA A 404 -8.08 -4.60 7.21
N VAL A 405 -8.04 -4.04 8.43
CA VAL A 405 -9.06 -4.30 9.47
C VAL A 405 -10.42 -3.71 9.08
N ARG A 406 -10.44 -2.58 8.37
CA ARG A 406 -11.70 -1.99 7.86
C ARG A 406 -12.32 -2.80 6.72
N VAL A 407 -11.50 -3.43 5.88
CA VAL A 407 -11.96 -4.41 4.88
C VAL A 407 -12.68 -5.57 5.58
N ILE A 408 -12.09 -6.13 6.65
CA ILE A 408 -12.74 -7.17 7.46
C ILE A 408 -14.03 -6.66 8.12
N ALA A 409 -14.03 -5.43 8.66
CA ALA A 409 -15.22 -4.86 9.25
C ALA A 409 -16.36 -4.67 8.23
N ALA A 410 -16.03 -4.28 6.98
CA ALA A 410 -17.00 -4.18 5.90
C ALA A 410 -17.59 -5.55 5.53
N LEU A 411 -16.74 -6.59 5.43
CA LEU A 411 -17.23 -7.97 5.21
C LEU A 411 -18.17 -8.42 6.34
N VAL A 412 -17.77 -8.25 7.59
CA VAL A 412 -18.55 -8.65 8.77
C VAL A 412 -19.88 -7.86 8.89
N ALA A 413 -19.92 -6.63 8.40
CA ALA A 413 -21.17 -5.85 8.34
C ALA A 413 -22.18 -6.42 7.34
N GLU A 414 -21.72 -7.11 6.29
CA GLU A 414 -22.59 -7.72 5.26
C GLU A 414 -23.00 -9.16 5.61
N PHE A 415 -22.23 -9.87 6.44
CA PHE A 415 -22.49 -11.25 6.87
C PHE A 415 -22.61 -11.34 8.41
N ALA A 416 -23.85 -11.28 8.91
CA ALA A 416 -24.13 -11.21 10.34
C ALA A 416 -23.57 -12.40 11.13
N GLU A 417 -23.50 -13.59 10.52
CA GLU A 417 -22.93 -14.80 11.11
C GLU A 417 -21.42 -14.69 11.38
N LEU A 418 -20.71 -13.75 10.74
CA LEU A 418 -19.29 -13.50 10.98
C LEU A 418 -19.03 -12.57 12.17
N GLN A 419 -20.06 -11.90 12.71
CA GLN A 419 -19.92 -10.95 13.82
C GLN A 419 -19.19 -11.54 15.04
N PRO A 420 -19.50 -12.76 15.53
CA PRO A 420 -18.80 -13.35 16.66
C PRO A 420 -17.30 -13.60 16.40
N ARG A 421 -16.89 -13.67 15.13
CA ARG A 421 -15.53 -13.98 14.69
C ARG A 421 -14.70 -12.75 14.31
N GLN A 422 -15.28 -11.54 14.34
CA GLN A 422 -14.56 -10.33 13.92
C GLN A 422 -13.26 -10.12 14.72
N GLY A 423 -13.29 -10.37 16.04
CA GLY A 423 -12.13 -10.28 16.91
C GLY A 423 -11.01 -11.25 16.52
N GLU A 424 -11.38 -12.50 16.23
CA GLU A 424 -10.49 -13.55 15.71
C GLU A 424 -9.83 -13.11 14.39
N PHE A 425 -10.64 -12.67 13.42
CA PHE A 425 -10.15 -12.23 12.10
C PHE A 425 -9.15 -11.09 12.22
N CYS A 426 -9.47 -10.08 13.03
CA CYS A 426 -8.57 -8.95 13.27
C CYS A 426 -7.28 -9.37 13.99
N CYS A 427 -7.33 -10.36 14.87
CA CYS A 427 -6.15 -10.89 15.54
C CYS A 427 -5.23 -11.62 14.54
N GLN A 428 -5.78 -12.56 13.77
CA GLN A 428 -5.02 -13.31 12.78
C GLN A 428 -4.42 -12.42 11.70
N LEU A 429 -5.17 -11.41 11.23
CA LEU A 429 -4.67 -10.44 10.26
C LEU A 429 -3.45 -9.68 10.82
N ARG A 430 -3.47 -9.27 12.09
CA ARG A 430 -2.29 -8.61 12.70
C ARG A 430 -1.10 -9.56 12.86
N ALA A 431 -1.36 -10.84 13.16
CA ALA A 431 -0.32 -11.86 13.29
C ALA A 431 0.47 -12.09 11.98
N LEU A 432 -0.13 -11.77 10.82
CA LEU A 432 0.57 -11.81 9.53
C LEU A 432 1.80 -10.88 9.47
N GLY A 433 1.89 -9.85 10.33
CA GLY A 433 3.08 -9.00 10.42
C GLY A 433 4.37 -9.76 10.76
N THR A 434 4.26 -10.98 11.29
CA THR A 434 5.37 -11.90 11.55
C THR A 434 5.36 -13.16 10.69
N ASP A 435 4.30 -13.39 9.91
CA ASP A 435 4.19 -14.56 9.05
C ASP A 435 5.15 -14.48 7.85
N LEU A 436 5.96 -15.51 7.65
CA LEU A 436 7.02 -15.48 6.64
C LEU A 436 6.47 -15.62 5.22
N ALA A 437 5.40 -16.42 5.04
CA ALA A 437 4.80 -16.64 3.72
C ALA A 437 4.16 -15.34 3.20
N TYR A 438 3.36 -14.68 4.02
CA TYR A 438 2.77 -13.38 3.72
C TYR A 438 3.85 -12.31 3.50
N ARG A 439 4.87 -12.23 4.36
CA ARG A 439 5.92 -11.21 4.18
C ARG A 439 6.73 -11.42 2.90
N ARG A 440 6.92 -12.68 2.47
CA ARG A 440 7.57 -13.00 1.19
C ARG A 440 6.66 -12.70 0.01
N SER A 441 5.34 -12.87 0.13
CA SER A 441 4.42 -12.47 -0.95
C SER A 441 4.38 -10.95 -1.17
N LEU A 442 4.65 -10.17 -0.12
CA LEU A 442 4.78 -8.72 -0.24
C LEU A 442 6.10 -8.29 -0.90
N TYR A 443 7.22 -8.87 -0.47
CA TYR A 443 8.57 -8.46 -0.87
C TYR A 443 9.50 -9.67 -1.00
N CYS A 444 9.82 -10.05 -2.23
CA CYS A 444 10.76 -11.10 -2.60
C CYS A 444 11.56 -10.72 -3.85
N SER A 445 12.57 -11.52 -4.20
CA SER A 445 13.37 -11.29 -5.41
C SER A 445 12.56 -11.39 -6.70
N GLU A 446 11.38 -12.01 -6.70
CA GLU A 446 10.51 -12.08 -7.87
C GLU A 446 9.79 -10.74 -8.14
N ASN A 447 9.38 -10.02 -7.08
CA ASN A 447 8.56 -8.81 -7.19
C ASN A 447 9.27 -7.50 -6.82
N ALA A 448 10.53 -7.55 -6.38
CA ALA A 448 11.35 -6.38 -6.03
C ALA A 448 12.82 -6.53 -6.45
N ALA A 449 13.08 -7.26 -7.55
CA ALA A 449 14.41 -7.64 -8.00
C ALA A 449 15.34 -6.44 -8.25
N LYS A 450 14.88 -5.44 -9.00
CA LYS A 450 15.62 -4.21 -9.36
C LYS A 450 15.90 -3.40 -8.11
N THR A 451 14.90 -3.22 -7.26
CA THR A 451 15.04 -2.51 -5.99
C THR A 451 16.10 -3.18 -5.11
N PHE A 452 16.06 -4.51 -4.97
CA PHE A 452 17.02 -5.26 -4.15
C PHE A 452 18.45 -5.22 -4.71
N ARG A 453 18.64 -5.33 -6.04
CA ARG A 453 19.94 -5.12 -6.68
C ARG A 453 20.53 -3.75 -6.37
N ARG A 454 19.67 -2.72 -6.30
CA ARG A 454 20.09 -1.36 -5.96
C ARG A 454 20.40 -1.21 -4.48
N PHE A 455 19.69 -1.92 -3.60
CA PHE A 455 20.05 -1.97 -2.18
C PHE A 455 21.45 -2.55 -1.96
N ASP A 456 21.85 -3.55 -2.74
CA ASP A 456 23.17 -4.18 -2.62
C ASP A 456 24.33 -3.21 -2.90
N ARG A 457 24.09 -2.12 -3.65
CA ARG A 457 25.08 -1.06 -3.91
C ARG A 457 25.38 -0.19 -2.68
N TRP A 458 24.52 -0.20 -1.66
CA TRP A 458 24.64 0.70 -0.51
C TRP A 458 24.63 -0.05 0.83
N PRO A 459 25.73 -0.04 1.60
CA PRO A 459 25.85 -0.80 2.85
C PRO A 459 24.76 -0.51 3.89
N GLU A 460 24.22 0.72 3.92
CA GLU A 460 23.13 1.11 4.81
C GLU A 460 21.86 0.26 4.65
N PHE A 461 21.59 -0.28 3.46
CA PHE A 461 20.39 -1.10 3.21
C PHE A 461 20.49 -2.51 3.76
N ARG A 462 21.68 -3.03 4.12
CA ARG A 462 21.83 -4.40 4.65
C ARG A 462 20.96 -4.69 5.88
N ALA A 463 20.60 -3.66 6.65
CA ALA A 463 19.71 -3.78 7.80
C ALA A 463 18.25 -4.06 7.43
N LEU A 464 17.83 -3.78 6.19
CA LEU A 464 16.47 -3.95 5.72
C LEU A 464 16.01 -5.40 5.62
N LYS A 465 16.93 -6.39 5.64
CA LYS A 465 16.57 -7.81 5.73
C LYS A 465 15.65 -8.14 6.90
N ARG A 466 15.66 -7.32 7.96
CA ARG A 466 14.74 -7.43 9.11
C ARG A 466 13.31 -6.98 8.78
N ALA A 467 13.16 -5.93 7.97
CA ALA A 467 11.88 -5.37 7.56
C ALA A 467 11.28 -6.13 6.35
N MET A 468 12.14 -6.60 5.45
CA MET A 468 11.81 -7.34 4.22
C MET A 468 12.57 -8.67 4.20
N PRO A 469 12.00 -9.76 4.74
CA PRO A 469 12.69 -11.05 4.85
C PRO A 469 13.06 -11.68 3.50
N GLY A 470 12.40 -11.28 2.40
CA GLY A 470 12.77 -11.69 1.05
C GLY A 470 13.99 -10.96 0.47
N TYR A 471 14.49 -9.90 1.13
CA TYR A 471 15.73 -9.24 0.75
C TYR A 471 16.92 -9.94 1.41
N VAL A 472 17.68 -10.69 0.61
CA VAL A 472 18.95 -11.32 1.00
C VAL A 472 20.09 -10.51 0.38
N PRO A 473 20.87 -9.76 1.19
CA PRO A 473 21.95 -8.92 0.65
C PRO A 473 22.96 -9.74 -0.15
N GLY A 474 23.28 -9.28 -1.35
CA GLY A 474 24.23 -9.91 -2.28
C GLY A 474 23.66 -11.08 -3.08
N ALA A 475 22.43 -11.52 -2.83
CA ALA A 475 21.82 -12.63 -3.58
C ALA A 475 21.38 -12.25 -5.00
N ASN A 476 21.34 -10.94 -5.32
CA ASN A 476 20.90 -10.44 -6.62
C ASN A 476 22.05 -9.81 -7.43
N ALA A 477 23.28 -9.89 -6.92
CA ALA A 477 24.46 -9.26 -7.50
C ALA A 477 24.89 -9.90 -8.83
#